data_AF-A0A935ALT2-F1
#
_entry.id   AF-A0A935ALT2-F1
#
_cell.length_a   1.000
_cell.length_b   1.000
_cell.length_c   1.000
_cell.angle_alpha   90.00
_cell.angle_beta   90.00
_cell.angle_gamma   90.00
#
_symmetry.space_group_name_H-M   'P 1'
#
loop_
_entity.id
_entity.type
_entity.pdbx_description
1 polymer ?
#
loop_
_entity_poly.entity_id
_entity_poly.type
_entity_poly.pdbx_seq_one_letter_code
_entity_poly.pdbx_strand_id
1 'polypeptide(L)'
;MMRAYELMVIVDADVDDAGVKAVNSRIGELIAADGGEVVKTDAWGRRRYAYPIKHKLEGIYTVFDIATPASNLDELDRFLRLADDVVRHKIIRLPDSEAERRGLLGTAAG
;
A
#
# COMPACT_ATOMS: atom_id res chain seq x y z
N MET A 1 -7.13 10.80 -14.76
CA MET A 1 -5.78 10.44 -15.24
C MET A 1 -5.17 9.49 -14.23
N MET A 2 -4.59 8.38 -14.69
CA MET A 2 -3.91 7.40 -13.84
C MET A 2 -2.58 7.95 -13.35
N ARG A 3 -2.25 7.68 -12.10
CA ARG A 3 -0.98 8.07 -11.48
C ARG A 3 -0.42 6.87 -10.74
N ALA A 4 0.90 6.75 -10.75
CA ALA A 4 1.61 5.72 -10.01
C ALA A 4 1.89 6.19 -8.58
N TYR A 5 1.69 5.29 -7.63
CA TYR A 5 1.98 5.49 -6.23
C TYR A 5 2.69 4.29 -5.65
N GLU A 6 3.52 4.54 -4.65
CA GLU A 6 4.03 3.53 -3.74
C GLU A 6 3.24 3.65 -2.43
N LEU A 7 2.56 2.57 -2.04
CA LEU A 7 1.89 2.44 -0.76
C LEU A 7 2.68 1.48 0.11
N MET A 8 3.18 1.97 1.24
CA MET A 8 3.74 1.12 2.28
C MET A 8 2.73 0.99 3.43
N VAL A 9 2.44 -0.23 3.84
CA VAL A 9 1.59 -0.56 4.99
C VAL A 9 2.38 -1.36 6.00
N ILE A 10 2.21 -0.99 7.27
CA ILE A 10 2.75 -1.71 8.42
C ILE A 10 1.55 -2.20 9.24
N VAL A 11 1.36 -3.52 9.26
CA VAL A 11 0.37 -4.20 10.09
C VAL A 11 1.02 -4.57 11.44
N ASP A 12 0.23 -4.59 12.51
CA ASP A 12 0.70 -4.98 13.84
C ASP A 12 1.26 -6.42 13.80
N ALA A 13 2.35 -6.66 14.52
CA ALA A 13 3.05 -7.94 14.53
C ALA A 13 2.28 -9.04 15.29
N ASP A 14 1.24 -8.70 16.04
CA ASP A 14 0.36 -9.65 16.72
C ASP A 14 -0.75 -10.19 15.80
N VAL A 15 -0.98 -9.55 14.65
CA VAL A 15 -1.97 -9.99 13.66
C VAL A 15 -1.45 -11.26 12.97
N ASP A 16 -2.32 -12.25 12.82
CA ASP A 16 -1.99 -13.50 12.16
C ASP A 16 -1.92 -13.33 10.62
N ASP A 17 -1.36 -14.33 9.94
CA ASP A 17 -1.18 -14.28 8.48
C ASP A 17 -2.52 -14.11 7.74
N ALA A 18 -3.62 -14.62 8.30
CA ALA A 18 -4.96 -14.47 7.74
C ALA A 18 -5.44 -13.02 7.80
N GLY A 19 -5.25 -12.34 8.94
CA GLY A 19 -5.57 -10.93 9.11
C GLY A 19 -4.73 -10.03 8.22
N VAL A 20 -3.41 -10.28 8.12
CA VAL A 20 -2.53 -9.55 7.19
C VAL A 20 -3.03 -9.70 5.75
N LYS A 21 -3.38 -10.92 5.34
CA LYS A 21 -3.92 -11.19 4.00
C LYS A 21 -5.25 -10.47 3.79
N ALA A 22 -6.13 -10.42 4.78
CA ALA A 22 -7.41 -9.73 4.70
C ALA A 22 -7.22 -8.21 4.48
N VAL A 23 -6.29 -7.58 5.22
CA VAL A 23 -5.93 -6.16 5.01
C VAL A 23 -5.40 -5.94 3.59
N ASN A 24 -4.46 -6.78 3.14
CA ASN A 24 -3.87 -6.66 1.80
C ASN A 24 -4.91 -6.87 0.68
N SER A 25 -5.81 -7.83 0.83
CA SER A 25 -6.93 -8.06 -0.10
C SER A 25 -7.87 -6.87 -0.14
N ARG A 26 -8.22 -6.30 1.02
CA ARG A 26 -9.12 -5.14 1.10
C ARG A 26 -8.53 -3.90 0.41
N ILE A 27 -7.22 -3.69 0.54
CA ILE A 27 -6.52 -2.63 -0.21
C ILE A 27 -6.68 -2.83 -1.72
N GLY A 28 -6.48 -4.05 -2.21
CA GLY A 28 -6.66 -4.39 -3.62
C GLY A 28 -8.07 -4.14 -4.13
N GLU A 29 -9.09 -4.51 -3.34
CA GLU A 29 -10.51 -4.24 -3.66
C GLU A 29 -10.81 -2.75 -3.79
N LEU A 30 -10.33 -1.93 -2.84
CA LEU A 30 -10.54 -0.48 -2.85
C LEU A 30 -9.86 0.16 -4.07
N ILE A 31 -8.64 -0.28 -4.38
CA ILE A 31 -7.92 0.19 -5.57
C ILE A 31 -8.68 -0.17 -6.85
N ALA A 32 -9.20 -1.40 -6.95
CA ALA A 32 -9.95 -1.84 -8.11
C ALA A 32 -11.32 -1.13 -8.28
N ALA A 33 -11.96 -0.71 -7.18
CA ALA A 33 -13.30 -0.13 -7.19
C ALA A 33 -13.43 1.12 -8.09
N ASP A 34 -12.40 1.97 -8.14
CA ASP A 34 -12.36 3.16 -9.01
C ASP A 34 -11.50 2.98 -10.27
N GLY A 35 -11.32 1.73 -10.73
CA GLY A 35 -10.54 1.43 -11.94
C GLY A 35 -9.03 1.57 -11.77
N GLY A 36 -8.55 1.48 -10.53
CA GLY A 36 -7.13 1.33 -10.21
C GLY A 36 -6.64 -0.11 -10.34
N GLU A 37 -5.32 -0.28 -10.32
CA GLU A 37 -4.64 -1.55 -10.38
C GLU A 37 -3.51 -1.61 -9.35
N VAL A 38 -3.38 -2.76 -8.69
CA VAL A 38 -2.16 -3.12 -7.94
C VAL A 38 -1.22 -3.78 -8.92
N VAL A 39 -0.18 -3.06 -9.35
CA VAL A 39 0.78 -3.55 -10.34
C VAL A 39 1.75 -4.55 -9.71
N LYS A 40 2.15 -4.29 -8.46
CA LYS A 40 3.09 -5.14 -7.73
C LYS A 40 2.80 -5.13 -6.24
N THR A 41 3.00 -6.28 -5.58
CA THR A 41 2.97 -6.41 -4.12
C THR A 41 4.27 -7.08 -3.66
N ASP A 42 5.01 -6.37 -2.81
CA ASP A 42 6.22 -6.85 -2.16
C ASP A 42 5.94 -7.05 -0.65
N ALA A 43 5.72 -8.30 -0.24
CA ALA A 43 5.58 -8.66 1.16
C ALA A 43 6.95 -8.78 1.82
N TRP A 44 7.36 -7.74 2.56
CA TRP A 44 8.65 -7.71 3.27
C TRP A 44 8.64 -8.53 4.56
N GLY A 45 7.46 -8.87 5.07
CA GLY A 45 7.27 -9.64 6.28
C GLY A 45 7.61 -8.86 7.54
N ARG A 46 7.92 -9.59 8.61
CA ARG A 46 8.21 -9.01 9.94
C ARG A 46 9.56 -8.29 9.93
N ARG A 47 9.57 -7.02 10.34
CA ARG A 47 10.78 -6.21 10.47
C ARG A 47 10.76 -5.39 11.75
N ARG A 48 11.95 -5.24 12.35
CA ARG A 48 12.15 -4.48 13.58
C ARG A 48 12.21 -2.98 13.29
N TYR A 49 11.54 -2.19 14.12
CA TYR A 49 11.60 -0.73 14.05
C TYR A 49 12.91 -0.19 14.61
N ALA A 50 13.28 1.03 14.23
CA ALA A 50 14.41 1.75 14.83
C ALA A 50 14.12 2.20 16.28
N TYR A 51 12.85 2.42 16.61
CA TYR A 51 12.35 2.76 17.94
C TYR A 51 10.95 2.18 18.15
N PRO A 52 10.50 1.95 19.40
CA PRO A 52 9.18 1.38 19.66
C PRO A 52 8.05 2.29 19.16
N ILE A 53 7.06 1.72 18.49
CA ILE A 53 5.83 2.40 18.07
C ILE A 53 4.67 1.73 18.80
N LYS A 54 3.85 2.48 19.53
CA LYS A 54 2.74 1.94 20.35
C LYS A 54 3.18 0.72 21.22
N HIS A 55 4.35 0.81 21.85
CA HIS A 55 4.98 -0.27 22.64
C HIS A 55 5.39 -1.55 21.87
N LYS A 56 5.28 -1.56 20.54
CA LYS A 56 5.76 -2.64 19.68
C LYS A 56 7.16 -2.35 19.14
N LEU A 57 7.97 -3.39 18.99
CA LEU A 57 9.34 -3.31 18.47
C LEU A 57 9.46 -3.69 16.99
N GLU A 58 8.39 -4.24 16.41
CA GLU A 58 8.36 -4.75 15.04
C GLU A 58 6.95 -4.68 14.48
N GLY A 59 6.84 -4.84 13.16
CA GLY A 59 5.61 -4.88 12.40
C GLY A 59 5.78 -5.66 11.11
N ILE A 60 4.66 -5.95 10.45
CA ILE A 60 4.62 -6.70 9.20
C ILE A 60 4.49 -5.71 8.05
N TYR A 61 5.51 -5.64 7.20
CA TYR A 61 5.60 -4.68 6.12
C TYR A 61 5.10 -5.28 4.81
N THR A 62 4.23 -4.54 4.12
CA THR A 62 3.88 -4.80 2.72
C THR A 62 3.99 -3.50 1.93
N VAL A 63 4.66 -3.56 0.77
CA VAL A 63 4.76 -2.45 -0.17
C VAL A 63 3.98 -2.79 -1.42
N PHE A 64 3.18 -1.85 -1.90
CA PHE A 64 2.38 -1.97 -3.11
C PHE A 64 2.81 -0.88 -4.08
N ASP A 65 3.10 -1.27 -5.32
CA ASP A 65 3.10 -0.33 -6.44
C ASP A 65 1.70 -0.34 -7.05
N ILE A 66 1.06 0.83 -7.07
CA ILE A 66 -0.34 0.97 -7.47
C ILE A 66 -0.47 2.03 -8.56
N ALA A 67 -1.32 1.77 -9.54
CA ALA A 67 -1.71 2.72 -10.57
C ALA A 67 -3.18 3.03 -10.37
N THR A 68 -3.53 4.24 -9.95
CA THR A 68 -4.93 4.58 -9.62
C THR A 68 -5.25 6.04 -9.88
N PRO A 69 -6.52 6.41 -10.13
CA PRO A 69 -6.94 7.81 -10.11
C PRO A 69 -6.73 8.42 -8.72
N ALA A 70 -6.43 9.72 -8.68
CA ALA A 70 -6.22 10.43 -7.42
C ALA A 70 -7.46 10.42 -6.48
N SER A 71 -8.66 10.28 -7.04
CA SER A 71 -9.92 10.21 -6.27
C SER A 71 -10.03 8.99 -5.36
N ASN A 72 -9.37 7.88 -5.73
CA ASN A 72 -9.43 6.64 -4.95
C ASN A 72 -8.61 6.75 -3.64
N LEU A 73 -7.62 7.65 -3.60
CA LEU A 73 -6.72 7.76 -2.44
C LEU A 73 -7.44 8.17 -1.16
N ASP A 74 -8.50 8.96 -1.23
CA ASP A 74 -9.21 9.45 -0.05
C ASP A 74 -9.91 8.30 0.69
N GLU A 75 -10.52 7.37 -0.05
CA GLU A 75 -11.16 6.19 0.54
C GLU A 75 -10.12 5.20 1.08
N LEU A 76 -9.05 4.97 0.32
CA LEU A 76 -7.94 4.11 0.74
C LEU A 76 -7.25 4.64 2.01
N ASP A 77 -6.94 5.94 2.07
CA ASP A 77 -6.35 6.58 3.24
C ASP A 77 -7.28 6.48 4.45
N ARG A 78 -8.59 6.73 4.25
CA ARG A 78 -9.59 6.59 5.31
C ARG A 78 -9.68 5.17 5.85
N PHE A 79 -9.70 4.15 4.99
CA PHE A 79 -9.69 2.76 5.41
C PHE A 79 -8.45 2.44 6.24
N LEU A 80 -7.25 2.79 5.76
CA LEU A 80 -5.98 2.50 6.44
C LEU A 80 -5.85 3.24 7.77
N ARG A 81 -6.44 4.43 7.90
CA ARG A 81 -6.48 5.18 9.17
C ARG A 81 -7.44 4.60 10.20
N LEU A 82 -8.50 3.93 9.75
CA LEU A 82 -9.53 3.34 10.61
C LEU A 82 -9.27 1.87 10.95
N ALA A 83 -8.41 1.19 10.19
CA ALA A 83 -8.05 -0.19 10.45
C ALA A 83 -7.18 -0.29 11.71
N ASP A 84 -7.72 -0.89 12.78
CA ASP A 84 -7.04 -1.04 14.06
C ASP A 84 -5.74 -1.87 13.94
N ASP A 85 -5.73 -2.84 13.01
CA ASP A 85 -4.61 -3.70 12.71
C ASP A 85 -3.45 -2.97 11.99
N VAL A 86 -3.71 -1.77 11.44
CA VAL A 86 -2.69 -0.98 10.73
C VAL A 86 -2.00 -0.03 11.71
N VAL A 87 -0.70 -0.25 11.91
CA VAL A 87 0.14 0.60 12.76
C VAL A 87 0.45 1.92 12.05
N ARG A 88 0.77 1.84 10.76
CA ARG A 88 1.13 2.99 9.94
C ARG A 88 1.00 2.67 8.46
N HIS A 89 0.63 3.66 7.66
CA HIS A 89 0.75 3.61 6.21
C HIS A 89 1.42 4.88 5.67
N LYS A 90 1.94 4.79 4.46
CA LYS A 90 2.47 5.94 3.71
C LYS A 90 2.15 5.76 2.24
N ILE A 91 1.46 6.74 1.68
CA ILE A 91 1.17 6.83 0.24
C ILE A 91 2.12 7.88 -0.34
N ILE A 92 2.88 7.50 -1.36
CA ILE A 92 3.84 8.37 -2.04
C ILE A 92 3.50 8.39 -3.52
N ARG A 93 3.24 9.58 -4.08
CA ARG A 93 3.15 9.73 -5.54
C ARG A 93 4.54 9.59 -6.13
N LEU A 94 4.69 8.67 -7.07
CA LEU A 94 5.95 8.48 -7.77
C LEU A 94 6.10 9.56 -8.86
N PRO A 95 7.32 10.11 -9.05
CA PRO A 95 7.65 10.88 -10.25
C PRO A 95 7.43 10.03 -11.51
N ASP A 96 7.05 10.67 -12.62
CA ASP A 96 6.72 9.95 -13.86
C ASP A 96 7.91 9.11 -14.37
N SER A 97 9.16 9.61 -14.23
CA SER A 97 10.38 8.87 -14.58
C SER A 97 10.65 7.64 -13.70
N GLU A 98 10.17 7.63 -12.46
CA GLU A 98 10.24 6.45 -11.57
C GLU A 98 9.15 5.44 -11.95
N ALA A 99 7.94 5.94 -12.23
CA ALA A 99 6.82 5.13 -12.68
C ALA A 99 7.14 4.40 -13.99
N GLU A 100 7.78 5.07 -14.94
CA GLU A 100 8.26 4.48 -16.20
C GLU A 100 9.31 3.40 -15.97
N ARG A 101 10.32 3.68 -15.13
CA ARG A 101 11.39 2.70 -14.83
C ARG A 101 10.84 1.43 -14.20
N ARG A 102 9.82 1.57 -13.35
CA ARG A 102 9.13 0.45 -12.68
C ARG A 102 8.01 -0.16 -13.54
N GLY A 103 7.67 0.43 -14.69
CA GLY A 103 6.63 -0.08 -15.59
C GLY A 103 5.20 0.03 -15.02
N LEU A 104 4.93 1.04 -14.18
CA LEU A 104 3.68 1.13 -13.40
C LEU A 104 2.53 1.80 -14.14
N LEU A 105 2.85 2.60 -15.16
CA LEU A 105 1.86 3.19 -16.04
C LEU A 105 2.18 2.62 -17.41
N GLY A 106 1.22 1.89 -17.98
CA GLY A 106 1.37 1.33 -19.33
C GLY A 106 1.88 2.41 -20.27
N THR A 107 2.92 2.10 -21.05
CA THR A 107 3.48 3.02 -22.03
C THR A 107 2.33 3.50 -22.90
N ALA A 108 2.04 4.80 -22.86
CA ALA A 108 1.24 5.43 -23.90
C ALA A 108 2.09 5.44 -25.18
N ALA A 109 2.20 4.28 -25.82
CA ALA A 109 2.66 4.13 -27.18
C ALA A 109 1.46 4.39 -28.09
N GLY A 110 1.28 5.67 -28.43
CA GLY A 110 0.39 6.16 -29.46
C GLY A 110 1.04 7.35 -30.14
#